data_AF-A0A2J8XXX7-F1
#
_entry.id   AF-A0A2J8XXX7-F1
#
_cell.length_a   1.000
_cell.length_b   1.000
_cell.length_c   1.000
_cell.angle_alpha   90.00
_cell.angle_beta   90.00
_cell.angle_gamma   90.00
#
_symmetry.space_group_name_H-M   'P 1'
#
loop_
_entity.id
_entity.type
_entity.pdbx_description
1 polymer ?
#
loop_
_entity_poly.entity_id
_entity_poly.type
_entity_poly.pdbx_seq_one_letter_code
_entity_poly.pdbx_strand_id
1 'polypeptide(L)'
;MDGTMEDSEAVQRATALIEQRLAQEEENEKLRGDARQKLPMDLLVLEDEKHHGAQSAALQKVKGQERVRKTSLDLRREIIDVGGIQNLIELRKKRKQKKRDALAASHEPPPEPEEITGPVSEETFLKAAVEGKMKVIEKFLADGGSADTCDQFRRTALHRASLEGHMEILKKLLDSGATVDFQDRLDCTAMHWACRGGHLEVVKLLQSHGADTNVRDKLLSTPLHVAVRTGQVEIVEHFLSLGLEINARDREGDTALHDAVRLNRYKIIKLLLLHGADMMTKNLAGKTPTDLVQLWQADTRHALEHPEPGSEHNGLVGPNESGRETPQPVPAQ
;
A
#
# COMPACT_ATOMS: atom_id res chain seq x y z
N MET A 1 5.14 -33.93 -25.43
CA MET A 1 3.81 -33.61 -25.96
C MET A 1 2.77 -34.45 -25.23
N ASP A 2 2.64 -34.26 -23.90
CA ASP A 2 1.79 -35.14 -23.06
C ASP A 2 0.81 -34.36 -22.16
N GLY A 3 0.98 -33.03 -22.02
CA GLY A 3 0.16 -32.19 -21.13
C GLY A 3 -1.13 -31.62 -21.73
N THR A 4 -1.52 -32.01 -22.95
CA THR A 4 -2.73 -31.48 -23.61
C THR A 4 -3.95 -32.39 -23.45
N MET A 5 -3.75 -33.70 -23.24
CA MET A 5 -4.86 -34.65 -23.07
C MET A 5 -5.44 -34.61 -21.65
N GLU A 6 -4.60 -34.48 -20.61
CA GLU A 6 -5.05 -34.36 -19.21
C GLU A 6 -5.88 -33.09 -18.96
N ASP A 7 -5.46 -31.96 -19.55
CA ASP A 7 -6.20 -30.68 -19.49
C ASP A 7 -7.59 -30.83 -20.14
N SER A 8 -7.71 -31.60 -21.23
CA SER A 8 -8.97 -31.79 -21.97
C SER A 8 -9.96 -32.66 -21.19
N GLU A 9 -9.49 -33.76 -20.59
CA GLU A 9 -10.34 -34.63 -19.77
C GLU A 9 -10.80 -33.96 -18.47
N ALA A 10 -9.96 -33.11 -17.86
CA ALA A 10 -10.33 -32.35 -16.68
C ALA A 10 -11.42 -31.31 -17.00
N VAL A 11 -11.33 -30.65 -18.16
CA VAL A 11 -12.34 -29.71 -18.64
C VAL A 11 -13.65 -30.42 -18.95
N GLN A 12 -13.61 -31.57 -19.63
CA GLN A 12 -14.79 -32.38 -19.92
C GLN A 12 -15.50 -32.88 -18.65
N ARG A 13 -14.72 -33.31 -17.65
CA ARG A 13 -15.25 -33.69 -16.32
C ARG A 13 -15.91 -32.50 -15.61
N ALA A 14 -15.30 -31.32 -15.68
CA ALA A 14 -15.85 -30.11 -15.07
C ALA A 14 -17.14 -29.64 -15.75
N THR A 15 -17.22 -29.68 -17.10
CA THR A 15 -18.45 -29.35 -17.84
C THR A 15 -19.58 -30.34 -17.53
N ALA A 16 -19.28 -31.64 -17.49
CA ALA A 16 -20.28 -32.67 -17.16
C ALA A 16 -20.83 -32.50 -15.72
N LEU A 17 -19.98 -32.14 -14.76
CA LEU A 17 -20.40 -31.83 -13.38
C LEU A 17 -21.32 -30.61 -13.30
N ILE A 18 -21.08 -29.60 -14.14
CA ILE A 18 -21.92 -28.39 -14.19
C ILE A 18 -23.29 -28.73 -14.81
N GLU A 19 -23.31 -29.49 -15.91
CA GLU A 19 -24.55 -29.97 -16.54
C GLU A 19 -25.38 -30.85 -15.60
N GLN A 20 -24.74 -31.76 -14.87
CA GLN A 20 -25.41 -32.60 -13.88
C GLN A 20 -26.06 -31.77 -12.76
N ARG A 21 -25.35 -30.74 -12.26
CA ARG A 21 -25.90 -29.83 -11.23
C ARG A 21 -27.05 -28.99 -11.75
N LEU A 22 -26.95 -28.52 -13.01
CA LEU A 22 -28.02 -27.80 -13.70
C LEU A 22 -29.30 -28.65 -13.77
N ALA A 23 -29.17 -29.92 -14.18
CA ALA A 23 -30.31 -30.83 -14.24
C ALA A 23 -30.94 -31.09 -12.86
N GLN A 24 -30.11 -31.27 -11.83
CA GLN A 24 -30.56 -31.49 -10.45
C GLN A 24 -31.25 -30.25 -9.85
N GLU A 25 -30.78 -29.04 -10.18
CA GLU A 25 -31.40 -27.79 -9.78
C GLU A 25 -32.72 -27.54 -10.53
N GLU A 26 -32.82 -27.82 -11.84
CA GLU A 26 -34.07 -27.74 -12.60
C GLU A 26 -35.14 -28.72 -12.09
N GLU A 27 -34.74 -29.93 -11.69
CA GLU A 27 -35.64 -30.92 -11.07
C GLU A 27 -36.14 -30.45 -9.69
N ASN A 28 -35.23 -29.91 -8.85
CA ASN A 28 -35.60 -29.31 -7.57
C ASN A 28 -36.48 -28.07 -7.72
N GLU A 29 -36.32 -27.30 -8.79
CA GLU A 29 -37.15 -26.12 -9.06
C GLU A 29 -38.55 -26.51 -9.54
N LYS A 30 -38.69 -27.58 -10.34
CA LYS A 30 -39.99 -28.18 -10.67
C LYS A 30 -40.71 -28.69 -9.41
N LEU A 31 -39.99 -29.36 -8.51
CA LEU A 31 -40.54 -29.80 -7.22
C LEU A 31 -40.94 -28.63 -6.30
N ARG A 32 -40.22 -27.49 -6.37
CA ARG A 32 -40.60 -26.25 -5.66
C ARG A 32 -41.76 -25.51 -6.30
N GLY A 33 -41.96 -25.62 -7.61
CA GLY A 33 -43.08 -25.04 -8.34
C GLY A 33 -44.44 -25.55 -7.85
N ASP A 34 -44.53 -26.85 -7.56
CA ASP A 34 -45.73 -27.47 -6.98
C ASP A 34 -46.03 -26.98 -5.54
N ALA A 35 -45.01 -26.58 -4.79
CA ALA A 35 -45.17 -26.02 -3.44
C ALA A 35 -45.54 -24.52 -3.44
N ARG A 36 -45.30 -23.79 -4.55
CA ARG A 36 -45.48 -22.32 -4.66
C ARG A 36 -46.93 -21.86 -4.82
N GLN A 37 -47.89 -22.74 -5.12
CA GLN A 37 -49.31 -22.36 -5.18
C GLN A 37 -49.94 -22.01 -3.81
N LYS A 38 -49.17 -22.04 -2.70
CA LYS A 38 -49.67 -21.86 -1.32
C LYS A 38 -48.97 -20.77 -0.49
N LEU A 39 -48.34 -19.75 -1.08
CA LEU A 39 -47.72 -18.67 -0.29
C LEU A 39 -48.42 -17.30 -0.46
N PRO A 40 -48.55 -16.50 0.62
CA PRO A 40 -49.31 -15.26 0.61
C PRO A 40 -48.56 -14.13 -0.10
N MET A 41 -49.32 -13.20 -0.69
CA MET A 41 -48.89 -12.10 -1.57
C MET A 41 -47.80 -11.16 -1.01
N ASP A 42 -47.58 -11.11 0.30
CA ASP A 42 -46.62 -10.15 0.90
C ASP A 42 -45.15 -10.51 0.68
N LEU A 43 -44.82 -11.76 0.31
CA LEU A 43 -43.44 -12.14 0.00
C LEU A 43 -42.99 -11.76 -1.43
N LEU A 44 -43.95 -11.54 -2.34
CA LEU A 44 -43.66 -11.17 -3.73
C LEU A 44 -43.17 -9.72 -3.84
N VAL A 45 -43.67 -8.83 -2.98
CA VAL A 45 -43.26 -7.41 -2.94
C VAL A 45 -41.79 -7.27 -2.54
N LEU A 46 -41.30 -8.14 -1.64
CA LEU A 46 -39.89 -8.18 -1.22
C LEU A 46 -38.94 -8.79 -2.26
N GLU A 47 -39.46 -9.59 -3.20
CA GLU A 47 -38.67 -10.11 -4.31
C GLU A 47 -38.51 -9.06 -5.43
N ASP A 48 -39.53 -8.24 -5.69
CA ASP A 48 -39.48 -7.15 -6.68
C ASP A 48 -38.51 -6.01 -6.28
N GLU A 49 -38.38 -5.71 -4.98
CA GLU A 49 -37.41 -4.73 -4.47
C GLU A 49 -35.94 -5.21 -4.57
N LYS A 50 -35.71 -6.53 -4.59
CA LYS A 50 -34.35 -7.10 -4.71
C LYS A 50 -33.76 -6.96 -6.12
N HIS A 51 -34.61 -6.72 -7.11
CA HIS A 51 -34.25 -6.51 -8.51
C HIS A 51 -33.88 -5.07 -8.85
N HIS A 52 -34.20 -4.09 -7.99
CA HIS A 52 -33.92 -2.66 -8.24
C HIS A 52 -32.95 -2.08 -7.22
N GLY A 53 -31.65 -2.39 -7.40
CA GLY A 53 -30.57 -1.72 -6.66
C GLY A 53 -30.28 -0.33 -7.21
N ALA A 54 -29.99 0.63 -6.33
CA ALA A 54 -29.69 2.03 -6.65
C ALA A 54 -28.61 2.18 -7.74
N GLN A 55 -28.92 2.92 -8.81
CA GLN A 55 -28.02 3.20 -9.91
C GLN A 55 -26.99 4.26 -9.51
N SER A 56 -25.74 3.87 -9.25
CA SER A 56 -24.65 4.85 -9.04
C SER A 56 -24.21 5.47 -10.37
N ALA A 57 -24.29 6.80 -10.50
CA ALA A 57 -23.93 7.54 -11.71
C ALA A 57 -22.45 7.41 -12.16
N ALA A 58 -21.55 6.91 -11.29
CA ALA A 58 -20.12 6.79 -11.59
C ALA A 58 -19.74 5.57 -12.47
N LEU A 59 -20.69 4.69 -12.82
CA LEU A 59 -20.45 3.51 -13.68
C LEU A 59 -21.03 3.63 -15.10
N GLN A 60 -21.56 4.80 -15.47
CA GLN A 60 -22.24 5.02 -16.76
C GLN A 60 -21.31 5.28 -17.97
N LYS A 61 -20.05 4.83 -17.89
CA LYS A 61 -19.11 4.81 -19.03
C LYS A 61 -18.57 3.42 -19.29
N VAL A 62 -19.44 2.42 -19.34
CA VAL A 62 -19.21 1.22 -20.15
C VAL A 62 -20.46 1.05 -21.01
N LYS A 63 -20.30 1.30 -22.31
CA LYS A 63 -21.34 1.16 -23.33
C LYS A 63 -22.04 -0.20 -23.19
N GLY A 64 -23.34 -0.16 -22.92
CA GLY A 64 -24.30 -1.21 -23.30
C GLY A 64 -24.06 -2.59 -22.71
N GLN A 65 -24.26 -2.76 -21.41
CA GLN A 65 -24.75 -4.01 -20.83
C GLN A 65 -25.35 -3.70 -19.46
N GLU A 66 -26.68 -3.70 -19.40
CA GLU A 66 -27.45 -3.58 -18.17
C GLU A 66 -27.03 -4.70 -17.21
N ARG A 67 -26.50 -4.33 -16.03
CA ARG A 67 -26.03 -5.31 -15.04
C ARG A 67 -27.23 -5.86 -14.26
N VAL A 68 -28.00 -6.72 -14.89
CA VAL A 68 -28.95 -7.59 -14.20
C VAL A 68 -28.13 -8.52 -13.28
N ARG A 69 -28.51 -8.65 -12.01
CA ARG A 69 -27.91 -9.66 -11.11
C ARG A 69 -28.26 -11.04 -11.66
N LYS A 70 -27.36 -11.61 -12.44
CA LYS A 70 -27.49 -12.94 -13.04
C LYS A 70 -27.55 -13.98 -11.93
N THR A 71 -28.53 -14.88 -12.02
CA THR A 71 -28.63 -16.00 -11.08
C THR A 71 -27.46 -16.96 -11.30
N SER A 72 -27.22 -17.86 -10.34
CA SER A 72 -26.23 -18.94 -10.47
C SER A 72 -26.40 -19.75 -11.76
N LEU A 73 -27.65 -19.93 -12.21
CA LEU A 73 -27.99 -20.66 -13.44
C LEU A 73 -27.65 -19.85 -14.70
N ASP A 74 -27.95 -18.55 -14.72
CA ASP A 74 -27.63 -17.65 -15.84
C ASP A 74 -26.12 -17.54 -16.07
N LEU A 75 -25.35 -17.44 -14.98
CA LEU A 75 -23.88 -17.44 -15.02
C LEU A 75 -23.32 -18.75 -15.57
N ARG A 76 -23.92 -19.91 -15.23
CA ARG A 76 -23.48 -21.22 -15.74
C ARG A 76 -23.84 -21.42 -17.21
N ARG A 77 -25.05 -21.02 -17.64
CA ARG A 77 -25.46 -21.04 -19.05
C ARG A 77 -24.60 -20.10 -19.90
N GLU A 78 -24.29 -18.91 -19.41
CA GLU A 78 -23.38 -17.99 -20.10
C GLU A 78 -21.94 -18.55 -20.22
N ILE A 79 -21.46 -19.28 -19.22
CA ILE A 79 -20.17 -20.00 -19.32
C ILE A 79 -20.19 -21.07 -20.42
N ILE A 80 -21.33 -21.71 -20.65
CA ILE A 80 -21.52 -22.71 -21.72
C ILE A 80 -21.65 -22.00 -23.08
N ASP A 81 -22.49 -20.99 -23.19
CA ASP A 81 -22.82 -20.26 -24.42
C ASP A 81 -21.64 -19.44 -24.98
N VAL A 82 -20.76 -18.92 -24.13
CA VAL A 82 -19.55 -18.17 -24.54
C VAL A 82 -18.40 -19.10 -25.00
N GLY A 83 -18.67 -20.41 -25.14
CA GLY A 83 -17.73 -21.39 -25.66
C GLY A 83 -16.93 -22.13 -24.58
N GLY A 84 -17.50 -22.29 -23.38
CA GLY A 84 -17.02 -23.20 -22.35
C GLY A 84 -15.75 -22.76 -21.62
N ILE A 85 -15.46 -23.49 -20.54
CA ILE A 85 -14.26 -23.35 -19.68
C ILE A 85 -12.96 -23.29 -20.50
N GLN A 86 -12.94 -23.91 -21.68
CA GLN A 86 -11.81 -23.90 -22.61
C GLN A 86 -11.40 -22.49 -23.06
N ASN A 87 -12.36 -21.63 -23.41
CA ASN A 87 -12.09 -20.24 -23.79
C ASN A 87 -11.51 -19.44 -22.62
N LEU A 88 -11.98 -19.73 -21.41
CA LEU A 88 -11.48 -19.10 -20.17
C LEU A 88 -10.03 -19.51 -19.87
N ILE A 89 -9.69 -20.79 -20.09
CA ILE A 89 -8.32 -21.32 -19.95
C ILE A 89 -7.40 -20.67 -20.97
N GLU A 90 -7.82 -20.56 -22.23
CA GLU A 90 -7.09 -19.87 -23.29
C GLU A 90 -6.86 -18.38 -22.97
N LEU A 91 -7.90 -17.68 -22.51
CA LEU A 91 -7.79 -16.29 -22.05
C LEU A 91 -6.80 -16.15 -20.88
N ARG A 92 -6.75 -17.13 -19.98
CA ARG A 92 -5.81 -17.14 -18.84
C ARG A 92 -4.38 -17.44 -19.29
N LYS A 93 -4.19 -18.38 -20.23
CA LYS A 93 -2.89 -18.66 -20.87
C LYS A 93 -2.39 -17.42 -21.62
N LYS A 94 -3.23 -16.74 -22.41
CA LYS A 94 -2.92 -15.48 -23.10
C LYS A 94 -2.60 -14.33 -22.13
N ARG A 95 -3.32 -14.18 -21.02
CA ARG A 95 -2.99 -13.16 -19.99
C ARG A 95 -1.66 -13.45 -19.29
N LYS A 96 -1.37 -14.71 -18.99
CA LYS A 96 -0.09 -15.13 -18.41
C LYS A 96 1.05 -14.92 -19.40
N GLN A 97 0.84 -15.22 -20.68
CA GLN A 97 1.80 -14.96 -21.75
C GLN A 97 2.02 -13.45 -21.93
N LYS A 98 0.96 -12.64 -22.04
CA LYS A 98 1.07 -11.17 -22.09
C LYS A 98 1.78 -10.59 -20.86
N LYS A 99 1.61 -11.18 -19.66
CA LYS A 99 2.36 -10.79 -18.46
C LYS A 99 3.83 -11.19 -18.56
N ARG A 100 4.15 -12.37 -19.10
CA ARG A 100 5.54 -12.80 -19.38
C ARG A 100 6.18 -11.92 -20.46
N ASP A 101 5.44 -11.57 -21.50
CA ASP A 101 5.89 -10.72 -22.60
C ASP A 101 6.03 -9.27 -22.13
N ALA A 102 5.17 -8.77 -21.23
CA ALA A 102 5.35 -7.46 -20.60
C ALA A 102 6.56 -7.44 -19.64
N LEU A 103 6.82 -8.55 -18.95
CA LEU A 103 8.01 -8.71 -18.09
C LEU A 103 9.29 -8.90 -18.93
N ALA A 104 9.18 -9.51 -20.11
CA ALA A 104 10.28 -9.65 -21.07
C ALA A 104 10.52 -8.36 -21.86
N ALA A 105 9.47 -7.60 -22.20
CA ALA A 105 9.56 -6.30 -22.86
C ALA A 105 10.01 -5.18 -21.92
N SER A 106 9.98 -5.39 -20.60
CA SER A 106 10.62 -4.52 -19.61
C SER A 106 12.03 -4.97 -19.24
N HIS A 107 12.51 -6.10 -19.78
CA HIS A 107 13.89 -6.52 -19.68
C HIS A 107 14.61 -6.19 -20.99
N GLU A 108 14.97 -4.92 -21.13
CA GLU A 108 16.06 -4.54 -22.02
C GLU A 108 17.29 -5.37 -21.61
N PRO A 109 17.98 -6.06 -22.54
CA PRO A 109 19.20 -6.79 -22.19
C PRO A 109 20.15 -5.82 -21.47
N PRO A 110 20.84 -6.26 -20.40
CA PRO A 110 21.73 -5.38 -19.66
C PRO A 110 22.64 -4.66 -20.67
N PRO A 111 22.65 -3.32 -20.72
CA PRO A 111 23.61 -2.63 -21.56
C PRO A 111 24.99 -3.13 -21.15
N GLU A 112 25.80 -3.47 -22.14
CA GLU A 112 27.21 -3.80 -21.94
C GLU A 112 27.82 -2.73 -21.03
N PRO A 113 28.73 -3.08 -20.11
CA PRO A 113 29.22 -2.15 -19.10
C PRO A 113 29.91 -0.97 -19.79
N GLU A 114 29.16 0.11 -20.00
CA GLU A 114 29.69 1.37 -20.51
C GLU A 114 30.78 1.79 -19.53
N GLU A 115 32.02 1.78 -20.01
CA GLU A 115 33.14 2.32 -19.29
C GLU A 115 32.82 3.78 -18.99
N ILE A 116 32.74 4.12 -17.70
CA ILE A 116 32.46 5.48 -17.25
C ILE A 116 33.73 6.30 -17.56
N THR A 117 33.79 6.81 -18.78
CA THR A 117 34.98 7.46 -19.37
C THR A 117 35.10 8.94 -18.98
N GLY A 118 34.07 9.53 -18.37
CA GLY A 118 34.05 10.92 -17.92
C GLY A 118 34.05 11.10 -16.39
N PRO A 119 34.32 12.32 -15.89
CA PRO A 119 34.16 12.64 -14.47
C PRO A 119 32.69 12.49 -14.08
N VAL A 120 32.43 11.73 -13.01
CA VAL A 120 31.07 11.50 -12.52
C VAL A 120 30.58 12.77 -11.82
N SER A 121 29.42 13.29 -12.21
CA SER A 121 28.82 14.44 -11.53
C SER A 121 28.27 14.06 -10.15
N GLU A 122 28.20 15.03 -9.23
CA GLU A 122 27.63 14.83 -7.89
C GLU A 122 26.18 14.31 -7.95
N GLU A 123 25.37 14.81 -8.89
CA GLU A 123 23.99 14.36 -9.09
C GLU A 123 23.94 12.91 -9.59
N THR A 124 24.84 12.53 -10.50
CA THR A 124 24.95 11.16 -11.00
C THR A 124 25.36 10.21 -9.88
N PHE A 125 26.30 10.62 -9.02
CA PHE A 125 26.72 9.86 -7.84
C PHE A 125 25.56 9.63 -6.86
N LEU A 126 24.79 10.68 -6.54
CA LEU A 126 23.64 10.56 -5.64
C LEU A 126 22.52 9.70 -6.23
N LYS A 127 22.27 9.79 -7.54
CA LYS A 127 21.30 8.95 -8.25
C LYS A 127 21.75 7.49 -8.30
N ALA A 128 23.04 7.24 -8.53
CA ALA A 128 23.61 5.90 -8.51
C ALA A 128 23.43 5.20 -7.16
N ALA A 129 23.46 5.95 -6.05
CA ALA A 129 23.20 5.42 -4.71
C ALA A 129 21.75 4.98 -4.51
N VAL A 130 20.78 5.53 -5.26
CA VAL A 130 19.37 5.06 -5.26
C VAL A 130 19.23 3.84 -6.16
N GLU A 131 19.86 3.86 -7.34
CA GLU A 131 19.74 2.82 -8.35
C GLU A 131 20.59 1.56 -8.09
N GLY A 132 21.45 1.57 -7.06
CA GLY A 132 22.34 0.44 -6.77
C GLY A 132 23.54 0.31 -7.71
N LYS A 133 23.95 1.41 -8.37
CA LYS A 133 25.04 1.39 -9.37
C LYS A 133 26.42 1.52 -8.74
N MET A 134 26.93 0.43 -8.17
CA MET A 134 28.23 0.38 -7.47
C MET A 134 29.40 0.96 -8.30
N LYS A 135 29.52 0.60 -9.58
CA LYS A 135 30.62 1.08 -10.44
C LYS A 135 30.72 2.61 -10.52
N VAL A 136 29.58 3.29 -10.50
CA VAL A 136 29.51 4.77 -10.52
C VAL A 136 29.97 5.34 -9.18
N ILE A 137 29.57 4.72 -8.07
CA ILE A 137 30.01 5.08 -6.72
C ILE A 137 31.54 4.95 -6.60
N GLU A 138 32.08 3.80 -7.01
CA GLU A 138 33.52 3.55 -6.96
C GLU A 138 34.32 4.53 -7.82
N LYS A 139 33.85 4.81 -9.04
CA LYS A 139 34.49 5.77 -9.94
C LYS A 139 34.51 7.18 -9.35
N PHE A 140 33.37 7.66 -8.83
CA PHE A 140 33.28 9.01 -8.24
C PHE A 140 34.23 9.18 -7.06
N LEU A 141 34.30 8.18 -6.17
CA LEU A 141 35.20 8.19 -5.02
C LEU A 141 36.67 8.08 -5.43
N ALA A 142 36.98 7.28 -6.46
CA ALA A 142 38.33 7.17 -7.01
C ALA A 142 38.80 8.46 -7.70
N ASP A 143 37.88 9.24 -8.28
CA ASP A 143 38.16 10.56 -8.87
C ASP A 143 38.37 11.66 -7.81
N GLY A 144 38.33 11.32 -6.51
CA GLY A 144 38.51 12.25 -5.40
C GLY A 144 37.22 12.96 -4.96
N GLY A 145 36.05 12.50 -5.43
CA GLY A 145 34.76 12.98 -4.94
C GLY A 145 34.55 12.64 -3.46
N SER A 146 33.91 13.54 -2.72
CA SER A 146 33.63 13.33 -1.30
C SER A 146 32.47 12.35 -1.10
N ALA A 147 32.62 11.38 -0.19
CA ALA A 147 31.51 10.50 0.18
C ALA A 147 30.34 11.25 0.84
N ASP A 148 30.62 12.42 1.43
CA ASP A 148 29.64 13.31 2.05
C ASP A 148 29.05 14.35 1.08
N THR A 149 29.31 14.21 -0.22
CA THR A 149 28.59 14.97 -1.25
C THR A 149 27.08 14.81 -1.03
N CYS A 150 26.36 15.93 -1.04
CA CYS A 150 24.94 15.97 -0.72
C CYS A 150 24.16 16.87 -1.68
N ASP A 151 22.86 16.59 -1.82
CA ASP A 151 21.98 17.41 -2.63
C ASP A 151 21.59 18.72 -1.92
N GLN A 152 20.72 19.50 -2.56
CA GLN A 152 20.15 20.70 -1.95
C GLN A 152 19.52 20.40 -0.58
N PHE A 153 18.94 19.22 -0.34
CA PHE A 153 18.35 18.84 0.96
C PHE A 153 19.34 18.28 1.98
N ARG A 154 20.65 18.42 1.73
CA ARG A 154 21.73 17.83 2.54
C ARG A 154 21.65 16.31 2.64
N ARG A 155 21.04 15.64 1.65
CA ARG A 155 20.99 14.17 1.60
C ARG A 155 22.19 13.63 0.84
N THR A 156 23.02 12.88 1.55
CA THR A 156 24.19 12.18 0.99
C THR A 156 23.81 10.87 0.31
N ALA A 157 24.78 10.26 -0.39
CA ALA A 157 24.64 8.90 -0.92
C ALA A 157 24.34 7.87 0.19
N LEU A 158 24.90 8.06 1.39
CA LEU A 158 24.67 7.17 2.53
C LEU A 158 23.20 7.15 2.96
N HIS A 159 22.51 8.31 2.99
CA HIS A 159 21.08 8.39 3.28
C HIS A 159 20.24 7.61 2.26
N ARG A 160 20.55 7.81 0.97
CA ARG A 160 19.82 7.22 -0.16
C ARG A 160 20.00 5.71 -0.20
N ALA A 161 21.24 5.25 -0.11
CA ALA A 161 21.56 3.84 -0.08
C ALA A 161 20.96 3.16 1.17
N SER A 162 20.91 3.86 2.31
CA SER A 162 20.26 3.34 3.54
C SER A 162 18.76 3.16 3.40
N LEU A 163 18.07 4.07 2.69
CA LEU A 163 16.65 3.94 2.41
C LEU A 163 16.34 2.75 1.48
N GLU A 164 17.20 2.49 0.50
CA GLU A 164 17.00 1.43 -0.51
C GLU A 164 17.62 0.08 -0.12
N GLY A 165 18.49 0.05 0.90
CA GLY A 165 19.08 -1.17 1.43
C GLY A 165 20.31 -1.68 0.66
N HIS A 166 21.00 -0.83 -0.11
CA HIS A 166 22.14 -1.23 -0.95
C HIS A 166 23.42 -1.50 -0.15
N MET A 167 23.45 -2.63 0.55
CA MET A 167 24.48 -3.02 1.51
C MET A 167 25.93 -2.79 1.05
N GLU A 168 26.27 -3.18 -0.17
CA GLU A 168 27.63 -3.05 -0.70
C GLU A 168 28.02 -1.57 -0.85
N ILE A 169 27.11 -0.73 -1.37
CA ILE A 169 27.32 0.71 -1.53
C ILE A 169 27.52 1.36 -0.15
N LEU A 170 26.71 1.00 0.84
CA LEU A 170 26.89 1.54 2.20
C LEU A 170 28.28 1.22 2.75
N LYS A 171 28.72 -0.04 2.67
CA LYS A 171 30.06 -0.43 3.12
C LYS A 171 31.13 0.40 2.41
N LYS A 172 31.05 0.52 1.09
CA LYS A 172 32.00 1.31 0.31
C LYS A 172 32.03 2.78 0.72
N LEU A 173 30.88 3.39 0.99
CA LEU A 173 30.80 4.79 1.42
C LEU A 173 31.40 4.98 2.82
N LEU A 174 31.07 4.09 3.76
CA LEU A 174 31.60 4.12 5.13
C LEU A 174 33.12 3.90 5.16
N ASP A 175 33.62 2.93 4.39
CA ASP A 175 35.05 2.65 4.27
C ASP A 175 35.82 3.80 3.60
N SER A 176 35.13 4.57 2.74
CA SER A 176 35.66 5.78 2.11
C SER A 176 35.54 7.03 2.98
N GLY A 177 35.15 6.88 4.26
CA GLY A 177 35.11 7.96 5.23
C GLY A 177 33.83 8.81 5.23
N ALA A 178 32.70 8.27 4.74
CA ALA A 178 31.41 8.94 4.89
C ALA A 178 31.09 9.17 6.38
N THR A 179 30.58 10.35 6.72
CA THR A 179 30.16 10.67 8.08
C THR A 179 28.90 9.87 8.44
N VAL A 180 29.02 8.93 9.38
CA VAL A 180 27.96 7.98 9.74
C VAL A 180 26.67 8.68 10.20
N ASP A 181 26.82 9.67 11.08
CA ASP A 181 25.72 10.47 11.61
C ASP A 181 25.56 11.82 10.89
N PHE A 182 25.90 11.87 9.60
CA PHE A 182 25.60 13.05 8.80
C PHE A 182 24.08 13.31 8.85
N GLN A 183 23.70 14.53 9.19
CA GLN A 183 22.31 14.94 9.30
C GLN A 183 21.85 15.67 8.05
N ASP A 184 20.73 15.25 7.47
CA ASP A 184 20.10 15.96 6.35
C ASP A 184 19.39 17.26 6.80
N ARG A 185 18.63 17.92 5.91
CA ARG A 185 17.87 19.14 6.26
C ARG A 185 16.76 18.92 7.28
N LEU A 186 16.37 17.68 7.57
CA LEU A 186 15.40 17.33 8.60
C LEU A 186 16.07 16.77 9.86
N ASP A 187 17.39 16.90 9.95
CA ASP A 187 18.22 16.34 11.02
C ASP A 187 18.11 14.79 11.07
N CYS A 188 17.64 14.16 10.00
CA CYS A 188 17.60 12.72 9.86
C CYS A 188 18.98 12.21 9.47
N THR A 189 19.46 11.17 10.15
CA THR A 189 20.69 10.44 9.83
C THR A 189 20.40 9.23 8.93
N ALA A 190 21.45 8.61 8.38
CA ALA A 190 21.36 7.35 7.64
C ALA A 190 20.55 6.27 8.41
N MET A 191 20.66 6.22 9.74
CA MET A 191 19.91 5.28 10.58
C MET A 191 18.39 5.53 10.55
N HIS A 192 17.94 6.79 10.52
CA HIS A 192 16.53 7.12 10.35
C HIS A 192 16.00 6.60 9.00
N TRP A 193 16.76 6.78 7.94
CA TRP A 193 16.39 6.33 6.60
C TRP A 193 16.39 4.80 6.47
N ALA A 194 17.34 4.11 7.11
CA ALA A 194 17.36 2.65 7.21
C ALA A 194 16.13 2.10 7.94
N CYS A 195 15.72 2.75 9.04
CA CYS A 195 14.50 2.43 9.77
C CYS A 195 13.24 2.71 8.94
N ARG A 196 13.28 3.74 8.07
CA ARG A 196 12.19 4.04 7.16
C ARG A 196 12.06 2.98 6.06
N GLY A 197 13.18 2.57 5.47
CA GLY A 197 13.26 1.53 4.42
C GLY A 197 13.00 0.11 4.92
N GLY A 198 13.23 -0.15 6.21
CA GLY A 198 13.02 -1.49 6.80
C GLY A 198 14.22 -2.43 6.66
N HIS A 199 15.42 -1.89 6.50
CA HIS A 199 16.62 -2.67 6.26
C HIS A 199 17.38 -2.93 7.57
N LEU A 200 17.03 -4.02 8.28
CA LEU A 200 17.68 -4.39 9.55
C LEU A 200 19.21 -4.55 9.42
N GLU A 201 19.67 -5.19 8.34
CA GLU A 201 21.11 -5.40 8.15
C GLU A 201 21.85 -4.07 7.93
N VAL A 202 21.20 -3.07 7.33
CA VAL A 202 21.77 -1.71 7.24
C VAL A 202 21.84 -1.07 8.62
N VAL A 203 20.80 -1.21 9.44
CA VAL A 203 20.80 -0.70 10.82
C VAL A 203 21.98 -1.29 11.61
N LYS A 204 22.20 -2.61 11.50
CA LYS A 204 23.34 -3.29 12.13
C LYS A 204 24.68 -2.79 11.60
N LEU A 205 24.82 -2.58 10.29
CA LEU A 205 26.04 -2.04 9.69
C LEU A 205 26.35 -0.63 10.20
N LEU A 206 25.36 0.26 10.20
CA LEU A 206 25.53 1.63 10.70
C LEU A 206 25.95 1.61 12.19
N GLN A 207 25.32 0.75 12.99
CA GLN A 207 25.69 0.55 14.39
C GLN A 207 27.13 0.03 14.55
N SER A 208 27.59 -0.91 13.72
CA SER A 208 28.98 -1.40 13.78
C SER A 208 30.01 -0.33 13.40
N HIS A 209 29.60 0.69 12.66
CA HIS A 209 30.41 1.88 12.35
C HIS A 209 30.21 3.03 13.36
N GLY A 210 29.53 2.79 14.48
CA GLY A 210 29.41 3.74 15.58
C GLY A 210 28.28 4.76 15.44
N ALA A 211 27.27 4.50 14.60
CA ALA A 211 26.09 5.36 14.50
C ALA A 211 25.37 5.49 15.85
N ASP A 212 25.02 6.72 16.23
CA ASP A 212 24.20 6.96 17.41
C ASP A 212 22.72 6.62 17.14
N THR A 213 22.18 5.70 17.94
CA THR A 213 20.80 5.22 17.83
C THR A 213 19.78 6.13 18.50
N ASN A 214 20.23 7.15 19.24
CA ASN A 214 19.39 8.10 19.98
C ASN A 214 19.30 9.48 19.31
N VAL A 215 19.89 9.66 18.13
CA VAL A 215 19.81 10.93 17.39
C VAL A 215 18.34 11.29 17.16
N ARG A 216 18.01 12.57 17.32
CA ARG A 216 16.66 13.09 17.16
C ARG A 216 16.60 13.96 15.91
N ASP A 217 15.61 13.69 15.06
CA ASP A 217 15.31 14.52 13.90
C ASP A 217 14.65 15.87 14.30
N LYS A 218 14.24 16.68 13.32
CA LYS A 218 13.55 17.96 13.56
C LYS A 218 12.19 17.85 14.24
N LEU A 219 11.58 16.67 14.22
CA LEU A 219 10.37 16.35 14.97
C LEU A 219 10.72 15.69 16.30
N LEU A 220 11.98 15.82 16.74
CA LEU A 220 12.52 15.21 17.95
C LEU A 220 12.34 13.69 18.01
N SER A 221 12.09 13.06 16.85
CA SER A 221 11.82 11.64 16.71
C SER A 221 13.14 10.88 16.62
N THR A 222 13.23 9.76 17.34
CA THR A 222 14.37 8.85 17.27
C THR A 222 14.21 7.84 16.13
N PRO A 223 15.27 7.10 15.72
CA PRO A 223 15.15 5.97 14.80
C PRO A 223 14.08 4.95 15.21
N LEU A 224 13.89 4.72 16.52
CA LEU A 224 12.82 3.86 17.05
C LEU A 224 11.43 4.39 16.67
N HIS A 225 11.16 5.70 16.82
CA HIS A 225 9.89 6.30 16.40
C HIS A 225 9.66 6.06 14.90
N VAL A 226 10.68 6.27 14.08
CA VAL A 226 10.58 6.04 12.62
C VAL A 226 10.25 4.58 12.32
N ALA A 227 10.98 3.62 12.89
CA ALA A 227 10.74 2.19 12.71
C ALA A 227 9.32 1.78 13.14
N VAL A 228 8.82 2.35 14.23
CA VAL A 228 7.44 2.09 14.70
C VAL A 228 6.40 2.66 13.75
N ARG A 229 6.57 3.91 13.30
CA ARG A 229 5.63 4.56 12.36
C ARG A 229 5.57 3.83 11.01
N THR A 230 6.70 3.35 10.51
CA THR A 230 6.77 2.56 9.28
C THR A 230 6.40 1.09 9.48
N GLY A 231 6.28 0.61 10.72
CA GLY A 231 5.82 -0.74 11.03
C GLY A 231 6.91 -1.82 10.92
N GLN A 232 8.19 -1.44 11.03
CA GLN A 232 9.34 -2.33 10.86
C GLN A 232 9.61 -3.14 12.13
N VAL A 233 8.86 -4.23 12.30
CA VAL A 233 8.86 -5.05 13.51
C VAL A 233 10.25 -5.57 13.88
N GLU A 234 11.02 -6.06 12.91
CA GLU A 234 12.34 -6.66 13.16
C GLU A 234 13.36 -5.63 13.65
N ILE A 235 13.29 -4.40 13.14
CA ILE A 235 14.14 -3.28 13.60
C ILE A 235 13.74 -2.87 15.01
N VAL A 236 12.43 -2.79 15.29
CA VAL A 236 11.94 -2.49 16.63
C VAL A 236 12.43 -3.55 17.63
N GLU A 237 12.29 -4.84 17.31
CA GLU A 237 12.75 -5.93 18.16
C GLU A 237 14.27 -5.85 18.41
N HIS A 238 15.06 -5.57 17.36
CA HIS A 238 16.50 -5.35 17.49
C HIS A 238 16.83 -4.18 18.43
N PHE A 239 16.20 -3.02 18.26
CA PHE A 239 16.43 -1.87 19.15
C PHE A 239 16.00 -2.15 20.60
N LEU A 240 14.89 -2.84 20.81
CA LEU A 240 14.45 -3.21 22.16
C LEU A 240 15.43 -4.19 22.83
N SER A 241 16.04 -5.10 22.08
CA SER A 241 17.05 -6.02 22.60
C SER A 241 18.33 -5.32 23.08
N LEU A 242 18.60 -4.11 22.58
CA LEU A 242 19.76 -3.31 22.93
C LEU A 242 19.53 -2.40 24.16
N GLY A 243 18.31 -2.37 24.70
CA GLY A 243 17.97 -1.55 25.87
C GLY A 243 17.98 -0.04 25.61
N LEU A 244 17.61 0.39 24.40
CA LEU A 244 17.46 1.82 24.06
C LEU A 244 16.42 2.50 24.96
N GLU A 245 16.45 3.83 25.02
CA GLU A 245 15.42 4.63 25.69
C GLU A 245 14.08 4.51 24.95
N ILE A 246 13.19 3.65 25.47
CA ILE A 246 11.89 3.33 24.86
C ILE A 246 10.89 4.48 25.01
N ASN A 247 11.01 5.28 26.08
CA ASN A 247 10.06 6.33 26.43
C ASN A 247 10.53 7.71 25.99
N ALA A 248 11.50 7.78 25.07
CA ALA A 248 11.85 9.01 24.39
C ALA A 248 10.58 9.64 23.78
N ARG A 249 10.47 10.95 23.93
CA ARG A 249 9.30 11.71 23.47
C ARG A 249 9.64 12.47 22.20
N ASP A 250 8.76 12.51 21.22
CA ASP A 250 8.92 13.37 20.04
C ASP A 250 8.46 14.81 20.30
N ARG A 251 8.31 15.61 19.24
CA ARG A 251 7.91 17.02 19.30
C ARG A 251 6.49 17.21 19.82
N GLU A 252 5.60 16.26 19.54
CA GLU A 252 4.22 16.22 20.04
C GLU A 252 4.15 15.62 21.46
N GLY A 253 5.30 15.24 22.00
CA GLY A 253 5.44 14.61 23.30
C GLY A 253 4.97 13.16 23.28
N ASP A 254 4.74 12.58 22.11
CA ASP A 254 4.37 11.19 21.92
C ASP A 254 5.60 10.30 22.10
N THR A 255 5.40 9.11 22.63
CA THR A 255 6.42 8.05 22.67
C THR A 255 6.22 7.09 21.51
N ALA A 256 7.20 6.20 21.28
CA ALA A 256 7.05 5.07 20.36
C ALA A 256 5.74 4.28 20.58
N LEU A 257 5.29 4.14 21.84
CA LEU A 257 4.03 3.47 22.15
C LEU A 257 2.79 4.25 21.68
N HIS A 258 2.79 5.59 21.78
CA HIS A 258 1.72 6.43 21.24
C HIS A 258 1.59 6.24 19.71
N ASP A 259 2.72 6.26 19.00
CA ASP A 259 2.74 6.03 17.55
C ASP A 259 2.23 4.64 17.17
N ALA A 260 2.69 3.60 17.89
CA ALA A 260 2.27 2.22 17.65
C ALA A 260 0.76 2.06 17.81
N VAL A 261 0.18 2.67 18.86
CA VAL A 261 -1.26 2.66 19.11
C VAL A 261 -2.02 3.42 18.03
N ARG A 262 -1.62 4.66 17.74
CA ARG A 262 -2.27 5.52 16.73
C ARG A 262 -2.35 4.86 15.36
N LEU A 263 -1.31 4.10 15.01
CA LEU A 263 -1.19 3.41 13.73
C LEU A 263 -1.66 1.94 13.78
N ASN A 264 -2.31 1.51 14.87
CA ASN A 264 -2.85 0.16 15.06
C ASN A 264 -1.82 -0.96 14.82
N ARG A 265 -0.57 -0.78 15.28
CA ARG A 265 0.53 -1.73 15.10
C ARG A 265 0.61 -2.75 16.22
N TYR A 266 -0.40 -3.63 16.33
CA TYR A 266 -0.56 -4.57 17.45
C TYR A 266 0.70 -5.38 17.83
N LYS A 267 1.45 -5.90 16.86
CA LYS A 267 2.69 -6.64 17.14
C LYS A 267 3.75 -5.76 17.79
N ILE A 268 3.90 -4.53 17.33
CA ILE A 268 4.84 -3.54 17.89
C ILE A 268 4.37 -3.07 19.27
N ILE A 269 3.08 -2.79 19.46
CA ILE A 269 2.50 -2.45 20.77
C ILE A 269 2.88 -3.55 21.78
N LYS A 270 2.66 -4.81 21.43
CA LYS A 270 3.00 -5.95 22.31
C LYS A 270 4.49 -5.99 22.65
N LEU A 271 5.37 -5.79 21.65
CA LEU A 271 6.82 -5.77 21.85
C LEU A 271 7.25 -4.63 22.79
N LEU A 272 6.76 -3.41 22.55
CA LEU A 272 7.06 -2.24 23.36
C LEU A 272 6.63 -2.44 24.82
N LEU A 273 5.40 -2.94 25.04
CA LEU A 273 4.89 -3.21 26.39
C LEU A 273 5.69 -4.30 27.11
N LEU A 274 6.07 -5.37 26.40
CA LEU A 274 6.90 -6.44 26.96
C LEU A 274 8.26 -5.93 27.45
N HIS A 275 8.80 -4.90 26.80
CA HIS A 275 10.08 -4.28 27.15
C HIS A 275 9.92 -3.05 28.07
N GLY A 276 8.73 -2.82 28.63
CA GLY A 276 8.53 -1.80 29.66
C GLY A 276 8.22 -0.39 29.15
N ALA A 277 7.66 -0.25 27.94
CA ALA A 277 7.12 1.04 27.50
C ALA A 277 6.02 1.53 28.46
N ASP A 278 6.09 2.80 28.85
CA ASP A 278 5.16 3.39 29.81
C ASP A 278 3.80 3.72 29.15
N MET A 279 2.75 3.07 29.65
CA MET A 279 1.37 3.28 29.22
C MET A 279 0.73 4.53 29.82
N MET A 280 1.34 5.15 30.84
CA MET A 280 0.78 6.28 31.58
C MET A 280 1.39 7.62 31.17
N THR A 281 2.45 7.60 30.36
CA THR A 281 3.04 8.82 29.81
C THR A 281 1.99 9.57 28.99
N LYS A 282 1.81 10.86 29.29
CA LYS A 282 0.89 11.73 28.55
C LYS A 282 1.65 12.54 27.52
N ASN A 283 1.16 12.59 26.29
CA ASN A 283 1.65 13.51 25.27
C ASN A 283 1.28 14.98 25.56
N LEU A 284 1.64 15.91 24.66
CA LEU A 284 1.33 17.33 24.85
C LEU A 284 -0.18 17.64 24.83
N ALA A 285 -0.99 16.77 24.21
CA ALA A 285 -2.44 16.85 24.25
C ALA A 285 -3.05 16.26 25.55
N GLY A 286 -2.21 15.82 26.50
CA GLY A 286 -2.64 15.23 27.77
C GLY A 286 -3.19 13.81 27.65
N LYS A 287 -3.04 13.17 26.47
CA LYS A 287 -3.55 11.82 26.19
C LYS A 287 -2.44 10.79 26.45
N THR A 288 -2.79 9.70 27.09
CA THR A 288 -1.95 8.49 27.19
C THR A 288 -2.08 7.64 25.91
N PRO A 289 -1.17 6.69 25.63
CA PRO A 289 -1.37 5.73 24.55
C PRO A 289 -2.70 5.00 24.67
N THR A 290 -3.14 4.65 25.87
CA THR A 290 -4.43 3.98 26.10
C THR A 290 -5.63 4.87 25.77
N ASP A 291 -5.55 6.19 26.04
CA ASP A 291 -6.63 7.12 25.68
C ASP A 291 -6.82 7.21 24.16
N LEU A 292 -5.74 7.04 23.39
CA LEU A 292 -5.81 7.01 21.92
C LEU A 292 -6.56 5.78 21.40
N VAL A 293 -6.50 4.64 22.11
CA VAL A 293 -7.31 3.44 21.77
C VAL A 293 -8.80 3.73 21.93
N GLN A 294 -9.18 4.41 23.03
CA GLN A 294 -10.58 4.71 23.33
C GLN A 294 -11.18 5.69 22.31
N LEU A 295 -10.40 6.67 21.87
CA LEU A 295 -10.83 7.62 20.83
C LEU A 295 -11.18 6.88 19.53
N TRP A 296 -10.35 5.94 19.09
CA TRP A 296 -10.66 5.16 17.89
C TRP A 296 -11.96 4.35 18.02
N GLN A 297 -12.22 3.76 19.20
CA GLN A 297 -13.47 3.04 19.45
C GLN A 297 -14.68 3.97 19.44
N ALA A 298 -14.54 5.18 20.00
CA ALA A 298 -15.59 6.19 20.00
C ALA A 298 -15.89 6.72 18.60
N ASP A 299 -14.85 7.06 17.82
CA ASP A 299 -14.98 7.56 16.44
C ASP A 299 -15.57 6.50 15.52
N THR A 300 -15.12 5.24 15.66
CA THR A 300 -15.66 4.11 14.87
C THR A 300 -17.12 3.86 15.24
N ARG A 301 -17.47 3.90 16.53
CA ARG A 301 -18.87 3.76 16.98
C ARG A 301 -19.74 4.91 16.44
N HIS A 302 -19.27 6.15 16.55
CA HIS A 302 -19.99 7.32 16.03
C HIS A 302 -20.17 7.25 14.51
N ALA A 303 -19.16 6.83 13.75
CA ALA A 303 -19.28 6.66 12.29
C ALA A 303 -20.27 5.53 11.90
N LEU A 304 -20.40 4.50 12.73
CA LEU A 304 -21.37 3.42 12.52
C LEU A 304 -22.80 3.80 12.95
N GLU A 305 -22.94 4.60 14.01
CA GLU A 305 -24.22 5.08 14.54
C GLU A 305 -24.77 6.29 13.76
N HIS A 306 -23.88 7.08 13.16
CA HIS A 306 -24.17 8.24 12.33
C HIS A 306 -23.44 8.14 10.98
N PRO A 307 -23.88 7.24 10.08
CA PRO A 307 -23.39 7.24 8.71
C PRO A 307 -23.74 8.59 8.07
N GLU A 308 -22.72 9.30 7.57
CA GLU A 308 -22.89 10.57 6.85
C GLU A 308 -24.05 10.45 5.83
N PRO A 309 -25.07 11.32 5.89
CA PRO A 309 -26.14 11.30 4.91
C PRO A 309 -25.57 11.76 3.57
N GLY A 310 -25.28 10.80 2.70
CA GLY A 310 -25.13 10.95 1.25
C GLY A 310 -24.44 12.22 0.76
N SER A 311 -23.17 12.09 0.40
CA SER A 311 -22.57 12.86 -0.69
C SER A 311 -23.24 12.50 -2.03
N GLU A 312 -24.55 12.74 -2.15
CA GLU A 312 -25.35 12.68 -3.36
C GLU A 312 -25.78 14.10 -3.74
N HIS A 313 -24.81 14.94 -4.11
CA HIS A 313 -25.07 16.03 -5.05
C HIS A 313 -23.75 16.40 -5.76
N ASN A 314 -23.37 15.58 -6.73
CA ASN A 314 -22.55 16.04 -7.85
C ASN A 314 -23.03 15.36 -9.13
N GLY A 315 -24.05 15.99 -9.73
CA GLY A 315 -24.67 15.61 -10.99
C GLY A 315 -25.07 16.87 -11.77
N LEU A 316 -24.05 17.52 -12.32
CA LEU A 316 -24.04 18.39 -13.51
C LEU A 316 -25.40 18.66 -14.18
N VAL A 317 -25.91 19.89 -14.06
CA VAL A 317 -26.76 20.49 -15.08
C VAL A 317 -25.84 21.21 -16.07
N GLY A 318 -25.72 20.63 -17.27
CA GLY A 318 -25.07 21.23 -18.42
C GLY A 318 -25.93 22.33 -19.08
N PRO A 319 -25.36 23.01 -20.10
CA PRO A 319 -25.59 24.42 -20.38
C PRO A 319 -26.80 24.67 -21.28
N ASN A 320 -27.51 25.79 -21.07
CA ASN A 320 -27.90 26.65 -22.18
C ASN A 320 -28.28 28.07 -21.73
N GLU A 321 -27.58 28.99 -22.38
CA GLU A 321 -27.79 30.41 -22.61
C GLU A 321 -29.19 30.98 -22.35
N SER A 322 -29.26 32.10 -21.63
CA SER A 322 -29.49 33.44 -22.23
C SER A 322 -30.04 34.44 -21.21
N GLY A 323 -29.52 35.67 -21.23
CA GLY A 323 -30.34 36.85 -20.93
C GLY A 323 -30.07 37.61 -19.62
N ARG A 324 -29.10 38.54 -19.70
CA ARG A 324 -29.21 39.96 -19.28
C ARG A 324 -29.50 40.33 -17.81
N GLU A 325 -28.44 40.90 -17.21
CA GLU A 325 -28.38 42.14 -16.43
C GLU A 325 -29.70 42.88 -16.12
N THR A 326 -29.90 43.19 -14.85
CA THR A 326 -30.10 44.58 -14.36
C THR A 326 -29.78 44.66 -12.85
N PRO A 327 -29.02 45.66 -12.38
CA PRO A 327 -28.80 45.89 -10.95
C PRO A 327 -29.77 46.95 -10.42
N GLN A 328 -30.21 46.83 -9.16
CA GLN A 328 -30.83 47.94 -8.44
C GLN A 328 -30.35 48.04 -6.98
N PRO A 329 -30.38 49.25 -6.41
CA PRO A 329 -29.35 49.75 -5.53
C PRO A 329 -29.75 49.74 -4.05
N VAL A 330 -28.73 49.81 -3.20
CA VAL A 330 -28.82 50.03 -1.76
C VAL A 330 -29.19 51.50 -1.49
N PRO A 331 -30.18 51.81 -0.64
CA PRO A 331 -30.28 53.13 -0.04
C PRO A 331 -29.48 53.15 1.27
N ALA A 332 -28.59 54.13 1.37
CA ALA A 332 -27.97 54.54 2.60
C ALA A 332 -28.97 55.30 3.48
N GLN A 333 -28.94 55.03 4.78
CA GLN A 333 -28.86 56.04 5.84
C GLN A 333 -28.33 55.41 7.12
#